data_AF-A0A2A3T2G8-F1
#
_entry.id   AF-A0A2A3T2G8-F1
#
_cell.length_a   1.000
_cell.length_b   1.000
_cell.length_c   1.000
_cell.angle_alpha   90.00
_cell.angle_beta   90.00
_cell.angle_gamma   90.00
#
_symmetry.space_group_name_H-M   'P 1'
#
loop_
_entity.id
_entity.type
_entity.pdbx_description
1 polymer ?
#
loop_
_entity_poly.entity_id
_entity_poly.type
_entity_poly.pdbx_seq_one_letter_code
_entity_poly.pdbx_strand_id
1 'polypeptide(L)' 'MQVFEALNYGAENFEKIQKITGLKHDELASILEDLEKRGMMKVEEKSGLLGPKVELYLTDKGIKEYNS' A
#
# COMPACT_ATOMS: atom_id res chain seq x y z
N MET A 1 -10.99 0.21 -5.84
CA MET A 1 -10.31 -1.09 -5.60
C MET A 1 -9.91 -1.07 -4.12
N GLN A 2 -10.37 -2.03 -3.32
CA GLN A 2 -10.36 -1.92 -1.85
C GLN A 2 -8.96 -1.67 -1.23
N VAL A 3 -7.89 -2.24 -1.80
CA VAL A 3 -6.50 -2.00 -1.36
C VAL A 3 -6.02 -0.58 -1.64
N PHE A 4 -6.33 -0.04 -2.81
CA PHE A 4 -5.99 1.33 -3.17
C PHE A 4 -6.71 2.34 -2.28
N GLU A 5 -7.99 2.11 -2.00
CA GLU A 5 -8.78 2.92 -1.07
C GLU A 5 -8.18 2.90 0.34
N ALA A 6 -7.82 1.72 0.85
CA ALA A 6 -7.16 1.59 2.15
C ALA A 6 -5.85 2.40 2.22
N LEU A 7 -4.99 2.31 1.20
CA LEU A 7 -3.76 3.10 1.09
C LEU A 7 -4.07 4.61 1.04
N ASN A 8 -5.08 5.02 0.26
CA ASN A 8 -5.51 6.42 0.15
C ASN A 8 -6.05 6.98 1.48
N TYR A 9 -6.62 6.13 2.33
CA TYR A 9 -7.06 6.48 3.70
C TYR A 9 -5.94 6.37 4.75
N GLY A 10 -4.69 6.14 4.35
CA GLY A 10 -3.52 6.13 5.25
C GLY A 10 -3.20 4.78 5.89
N ALA A 11 -3.69 3.67 5.34
CA ALA A 11 -3.25 2.34 5.72
C ALA A 11 -1.81 2.08 5.22
N GLU A 12 -0.84 2.63 5.95
CA GLU A 12 0.58 2.71 5.57
C GLU A 12 1.36 1.38 5.68
N ASN A 13 0.75 0.27 6.07
CA ASN A 13 1.45 -1.02 6.18
C ASN A 13 0.54 -2.21 5.89
N PHE A 14 1.17 -3.36 5.60
CA PHE A 14 0.49 -4.58 5.19
C PHE A 14 -0.58 -5.03 6.18
N GLU A 15 -0.26 -5.07 7.47
CA GLU A 15 -1.19 -5.51 8.52
C GLU A 15 -2.43 -4.63 8.63
N LYS A 16 -2.27 -3.30 8.56
CA LYS A 16 -3.39 -2.35 8.56
C LYS A 16 -4.29 -2.56 7.35
N ILE A 17 -3.71 -2.71 6.17
CA ILE A 17 -4.46 -2.96 4.93
C ILE A 17 -5.21 -4.29 5.03
N GLN A 18 -4.54 -5.34 5.51
CA GLN A 18 -5.14 -6.66 5.69
C GLN A 18 -6.31 -6.61 6.68
N LYS A 19 -6.16 -5.89 7.79
CA LYS A 19 -7.24 -5.71 8.78
C LYS A 19 -8.45 -4.97 8.20
N ILE A 20 -8.23 -3.97 7.35
CA ILE A 20 -9.31 -3.18 6.73
C ILE A 20 -10.02 -4.00 5.65
N THR A 21 -9.26 -4.71 4.82
CA THR A 21 -9.78 -5.38 3.62
C THR A 21 -10.23 -6.81 3.87
N GLY A 22 -9.73 -7.47 4.93
CA GLY A 22 -10.00 -8.88 5.23
C GLY A 22 -9.35 -9.87 4.25
N LEU A 23 -8.48 -9.40 3.35
CA LEU A 23 -7.84 -10.24 2.33
C LEU A 23 -6.87 -11.24 2.96
N LYS A 24 -6.73 -12.39 2.29
CA LYS A 24 -5.68 -13.35 2.66
C LYS A 24 -4.31 -12.76 2.36
N HIS A 25 -3.30 -13.26 3.07
CA HIS A 25 -1.92 -12.80 2.94
C HIS A 25 -1.46 -12.79 1.47
N ASP A 26 -1.56 -13.92 0.76
CA ASP A 26 -1.03 -14.05 -0.60
C ASP A 26 -1.82 -13.21 -1.61
N GLU A 27 -3.12 -13.06 -1.39
CA GLU A 27 -3.98 -12.20 -2.20
C GLU A 27 -3.56 -10.74 -2.05
N LEU A 28 -3.43 -10.24 -0.82
CA LEU A 28 -2.97 -8.88 -0.57
C LEU A 28 -1.55 -8.64 -1.11
N ALA A 29 -0.64 -9.59 -0.90
CA ALA A 29 0.73 -9.50 -1.40
C ALA A 29 0.75 -9.37 -2.93
N SER A 30 -0.02 -10.21 -3.64
CA SER A 30 -0.09 -10.15 -5.10
C SER A 30 -0.64 -8.82 -5.64
N ILE A 31 -1.61 -8.22 -4.95
CA ILE A 31 -2.19 -6.92 -5.33
C ILE A 31 -1.18 -5.79 -5.11
N LEU A 32 -0.50 -5.78 -3.96
CA LEU A 32 0.51 -4.76 -3.66
C LEU A 32 1.70 -4.85 -4.63
N GLU A 33 2.12 -6.07 -5.00
CA GLU A 33 3.17 -6.30 -6.00
C GLU A 33 2.75 -5.78 -7.40
N ASP A 34 1.49 -6.00 -7.81
CA ASP A 34 0.98 -5.43 -9.08
C ASP A 34 0.97 -3.90 -9.07
N LEU A 35 0.48 -3.30 -7.97
CA LEU A 35 0.45 -1.85 -7.82
C LEU A 35 1.86 -1.24 -7.85
N GLU A 36 2.84 -1.89 -7.21
CA GLU A 36 4.23 -1.46 -7.23
C GLU A 36 4.83 -1.60 -8.64
N LYS A 37 4.65 -2.75 -9.31
CA LYS A 37 5.11 -2.98 -10.69
C LYS A 37 4.56 -1.95 -11.67
N ARG A 38 3.31 -1.52 -11.47
CA ARG A 38 2.66 -0.48 -12.29
C ARG A 38 3.08 0.93 -11.91
N GLY A 39 3.87 1.10 -10.84
CA GLY A 39 4.28 2.39 -10.30
C GLY A 39 3.12 3.18 -9.69
N MET A 40 2.04 2.51 -9.28
CA MET A 40 0.89 3.12 -8.61
C MET A 40 1.10 3.26 -7.10
N MET A 41 2.00 2.46 -6.53
CA MET A 41 2.47 2.59 -5.17
C MET A 41 4.00 2.45 -5.08
N LYS A 42 4.55 2.77 -3.92
CA LYS A 42 5.96 2.57 -3.57
C LYS A 42 6.09 2.06 -2.14
N VAL A 43 7.20 1.38 -1.89
CA VAL A 43 7.65 0.96 -0.56
C VAL A 43 8.77 1.88 -0.11
N GLU A 44 8.69 2.41 1.10
CA GLU A 44 9.75 3.21 1.72
C GLU A 44 10.20 2.59 3.03
N GLU A 45 11.50 2.45 3.21
CA GLU A 45 12.10 2.14 4.50
C GLU A 45 12.45 3.46 5.22
N LYS A 46 11.93 3.64 6.43
CA LYS A 46 12.18 4.83 7.26
C LYS A 46 12.79 4.44 8.59
N SER A 47 13.68 5.27 9.11
CA SER A 47 14.17 5.12 10.48
C SER A 47 13.11 5.63 11.46
N GLY A 48 12.53 4.73 12.26
CA GLY A 48 11.64 5.07 13.37
C GLY A 48 12.37 5.05 14.71
N LEU A 49 11.68 5.51 15.76
CA LEU A 49 12.18 5.54 17.14
C LEU A 49 12.57 4.14 17.67
N LEU A 50 11.95 3.08 17.13
CA LEU A 50 12.18 1.69 17.52
C LEU A 50 13.00 0.91 16.48
N GLY A 51 13.61 1.59 15.51
CA GLY A 51 14.35 0.99 14.40
C GLY A 51 13.67 1.19 13.05
N PRO A 52 14.21 0.57 11.99
CA PRO A 52 13.66 0.68 10.64
C PRO A 52 12.21 0.19 10.57
N LYS A 53 11.39 0.91 9.79
CA LYS A 53 9.99 0.59 9.52
C LYS A 53 9.75 0.67 8.02
N VAL A 54 9.02 -0.30 7.50
CA VAL A 54 8.55 -0.32 6.10
C VAL A 54 7.17 0.32 6.03
N GLU A 55 6.98 1.26 5.12
CA GLU A 55 5.73 1.94 4.87
C GLU A 55 5.35 1.92 3.39
N LEU A 56 4.05 1.89 3.12
CA LEU A 56 3.46 1.75 1.79
C LEU A 56 2.72 3.04 1.43
N TYR A 57 2.97 3.57 0.24
CA TYR A 57 2.43 4.84 -0.23
C TYR A 57 1.92 4.76 -1.65
N LEU A 58 0.79 5.42 -1.94
CA LEU A 58 0.41 5.71 -3.32
C LEU A 58 1.39 6.71 -3.95
N THR A 59 1.67 6.54 -5.23
CA THR A 59 2.40 7.55 -6.01
C THR A 59 1.43 8.59 -6.58
N ASP A 60 1.95 9.75 -6.99
CA ASP A 60 1.15 10.75 -7.70
C ASP A 60 0.50 10.16 -8.97
N LYS A 61 1.22 9.26 -9.66
CA LYS A 61 0.70 8.50 -10.80
C LYS A 61 -0.49 7.64 -10.37
N GLY A 62 -0.35 6.87 -9.30
CA GLY A 62 -1.42 6.02 -8.77
C GLY A 62 -2.66 6.83 -8.42
N ILE A 63 -2.48 7.93 -7.69
CA ILE A 63 -3.58 8.84 -7.30
C ILE A 63 -4.27 9.42 -8.53
N LYS A 64 -3.51 9.86 -9.53
CA LYS A 64 -4.07 10.41 -10.77
C LYS A 64 -4.86 9.37 -11.54
N GLU A 65 -4.31 8.18 -11.75
CA GLU A 65 -4.97 7.10 -12.52
C GLU A 65 -6.23 6.58 -11.82
N TYR A 66 -6.26 6.53 -10.49
CA TYR A 66 -7.44 6.10 -9.75
C TYR A 66 -8.63 7.06 -9.85
N ASN A 67 -8.34 8.37 -9.95
CA ASN A 67 -9.35 9.43 -10.02
C ASN A 67 -9.71 9.85 -11.46
N SER A 68 -9.14 9.20 -12.48
CA SER A 68 -9.40 9.46 -13.90
C SER A 68 -10.49 8.53 -14.43
#